data_AF-A0AAU1YM28-F1
#
_entry.id   AF-A0AAU1YM28-F1
#
_cell.length_a   1.000
_cell.length_b   1.000
_cell.length_c   1.000
_cell.angle_alpha   90.00
_cell.angle_beta   90.00
_cell.angle_gamma   90.00
#
_symmetry.space_group_name_H-M   'P 1'
#
loop_
_entity.id
_entity.type
_entity.pdbx_description
1 polymer ?
#
loop_
_entity_poly.entity_id
_entity_poly.type
_entity_poly.pdbx_seq_one_letter_code
_entity_poly.pdbx_strand_id
1 'polypeptide(L)'
;MRDYRRAQQEECKAAGKGWSTDGLVFPDDSGKQRTSTSVLRDFRSLLREAGVGSPERWTTRLLRTSCVSLLSAHGIPVEVIALLVGRKELRPWTRSSGREDRASP
;
A
#
# COMPACT_ATOMS: atom_id res chain seq x y z
N MET A 1 2.78 -3.87 17.58
CA MET A 1 1.31 -4.03 17.35
C MET A 1 0.48 -3.97 18.63
N ARG A 2 0.99 -4.37 19.81
CA ARG A 2 0.27 -4.24 21.09
C ARG A 2 0.31 -2.79 21.60
N ASP A 3 1.44 -2.13 21.44
CA ASP A 3 1.66 -0.75 21.90
C ASP A 3 0.80 0.25 21.12
N TYR A 4 0.68 0.04 19.81
CA TYR A 4 -0.17 0.87 18.95
C TYR A 4 -1.66 0.80 19.34
N ARG A 5 -2.16 -0.40 19.69
CA ARG A 5 -3.52 -0.57 20.20
C ARG A 5 -3.76 0.13 21.52
N ARG A 6 -2.74 0.17 22.39
CA ARG A 6 -2.82 0.81 23.70
C ARG A 6 -2.86 2.34 23.58
N ALA A 7 -2.01 2.92 22.73
CA ALA A 7 -2.03 4.35 22.43
C ALA A 7 -3.38 4.78 21.84
N GLN A 8 -3.93 4.00 20.90
CA GLN A 8 -5.24 4.27 20.31
C GLN A 8 -6.37 4.17 21.34
N GLN A 9 -6.31 3.22 22.27
CA GLN A 9 -7.28 3.13 23.36
C GLN A 9 -7.21 4.34 24.28
N GLU A 10 -6.02 4.84 24.58
CA GLU A 10 -5.84 6.05 25.39
C GLU A 10 -6.37 7.29 24.66
N GLU A 11 -6.11 7.44 23.36
CA GLU A 11 -6.66 8.52 22.53
C GLU A 11 -8.20 8.45 22.45
N CYS A 12 -8.79 7.28 22.24
CA CYS A 12 -10.25 7.11 22.21
C CYS A 12 -10.90 7.40 23.56
N LYS A 13 -10.26 6.96 24.66
CA LYS A 13 -10.72 7.26 26.03
C LYS A 13 -10.61 8.75 26.34
N ALA A 14 -9.51 9.39 25.95
CA ALA A 14 -9.31 10.84 26.10
C ALA A 14 -10.33 11.65 25.28
N ALA A 15 -10.74 11.13 24.11
CA ALA A 15 -11.79 11.72 23.28
C ALA A 15 -13.22 11.48 23.81
N GLY A 16 -13.40 10.74 24.92
CA GLY A 16 -14.71 10.47 25.53
C GLY A 16 -15.64 9.60 24.70
N LYS A 17 -15.11 8.85 23.73
CA LYS A 17 -15.89 8.06 22.76
C LYS A 17 -15.76 6.56 23.02
N GLY A 18 -16.84 5.83 22.75
CA GLY A 18 -16.89 4.37 22.88
C GLY A 18 -15.91 3.71 21.91
N TRP A 19 -14.96 2.97 22.46
CA TRP A 19 -14.04 2.15 21.67
C TRP A 19 -14.84 1.13 20.85
N SER A 20 -14.76 1.18 19.51
CA SER A 20 -15.48 0.22 18.66
C SER A 20 -14.91 -1.19 18.86
N THR A 21 -15.80 -2.12 19.16
CA THR A 21 -15.50 -3.53 19.46
C THR A 21 -15.06 -4.36 18.25
N ASP A 22 -15.10 -3.80 17.04
CA ASP A 22 -14.85 -4.53 15.78
C ASP A 22 -13.39 -4.95 15.55
N GLY A 23 -12.47 -4.62 16.47
CA GLY A 23 -11.07 -5.08 16.40
C GLY A 23 -10.30 -4.50 15.21
N LEU A 24 -10.70 -3.33 14.72
CA LEU A 24 -10.05 -2.65 13.61
C LEU A 24 -8.59 -2.33 13.95
N VAL A 25 -7.68 -2.61 13.01
CA VAL A 25 -6.24 -2.31 13.14
C VAL A 25 -5.96 -0.83 12.86
N PHE A 26 -6.80 -0.18 12.04
CA PHE A 26 -6.66 1.23 11.64
C PHE A 26 -8.00 1.98 11.73
N PRO A 27 -8.51 2.24 12.95
CA PRO A 27 -9.67 3.10 13.12
C PRO A 27 -9.32 4.59 12.90
N ASP A 28 -10.35 5.41 12.71
CA ASP A 28 -10.27 6.87 12.85
C ASP A 28 -10.24 7.28 14.33
N ASP A 29 -10.06 8.57 14.60
CA ASP A 29 -10.00 9.12 15.97
C ASP A 29 -11.32 8.92 16.75
N SER A 30 -12.39 8.51 16.08
CA SER A 30 -13.68 8.15 16.68
C SER A 30 -13.88 6.64 16.81
N GLY A 31 -12.86 5.83 16.51
CA GLY A 31 -12.92 4.37 16.60
C GLY A 31 -13.59 3.69 15.39
N LYS A 32 -13.95 4.42 14.33
CA LYS A 32 -14.68 3.90 13.17
C LYS A 32 -13.75 3.52 12.02
N GLN A 33 -14.24 2.69 11.10
CA GLN A 33 -13.52 2.34 9.88
C GLN A 33 -13.21 3.58 9.03
N ARG A 34 -11.94 3.76 8.65
CA ARG A 34 -11.53 4.83 7.74
C ARG A 34 -12.04 4.58 6.33
N THR A 35 -12.56 5.63 5.71
CA THR A 35 -12.91 5.64 4.28
C THR A 35 -11.70 6.05 3.43
N SER A 36 -11.68 5.67 2.16
CA SER A 36 -10.60 6.05 1.23
C SER A 36 -10.36 7.57 1.18
N THR A 37 -11.41 8.38 1.32
CA THR A 37 -11.33 9.84 1.33
C THR A 37 -10.71 10.37 2.63
N SER A 38 -11.05 9.80 3.78
CA SER A 38 -10.42 10.17 5.06
C SER A 38 -8.92 9.88 5.06
N VAL A 39 -8.52 8.70 4.57
CA VAL A 39 -7.10 8.33 4.43
C VAL A 39 -6.36 9.29 3.49
N LEU A 40 -6.96 9.65 2.36
CA LEU A 40 -6.39 10.61 1.41
C LEU A 40 -6.23 12.00 2.02
N ARG A 41 -7.21 12.46 2.81
CA ARG A 41 -7.16 13.76 3.48
C ARG A 41 -5.99 13.83 4.46
N ASP A 42 -5.88 12.82 5.32
CA ASP A 42 -4.85 12.78 6.36
C ASP A 42 -3.46 12.63 5.73
N PHE A 43 -3.34 11.79 4.69
CA PHE A 43 -2.11 11.67 3.89
C PHE A 43 -1.69 12.99 3.25
N ARG A 44 -2.63 13.75 2.69
CA ARG A 44 -2.34 15.08 2.13
C ARG A 44 -1.91 16.08 3.19
N SER A 45 -2.40 15.96 4.43
CA SER A 45 -1.91 16.78 5.54
C SER A 45 -0.43 16.51 5.80
N LEU A 46 -0.07 15.23 5.91
CA LEU A 46 1.32 14.81 6.11
C LEU A 46 2.24 15.26 4.98
N LEU A 47 1.77 15.19 3.71
CA LEU A 47 2.56 15.68 2.57
C LEU A 47 2.78 17.19 2.62
N ARG A 48 1.81 17.96 3.09
CA ARG A 48 1.97 19.41 3.30
C ARG A 48 3.01 19.71 4.37
N GLU A 49 2.94 19.00 5.49
CA GLU A 49 3.90 19.14 6.60
C GLU A 49 5.32 18.72 6.17
N ALA A 50 5.44 17.67 5.35
CA ALA A 50 6.70 17.21 4.80
C ALA A 50 7.25 18.08 3.65
N GLY A 51 6.54 19.14 3.25
CA GLY A 51 6.97 20.04 2.17
C GLY A 51 6.96 19.41 0.77
N VAL A 52 6.21 18.32 0.58
CA VAL A 52 6.11 17.64 -0.72
C VAL A 52 5.22 18.46 -1.64
N GLY A 53 5.77 18.85 -2.80
CA GLY A 53 5.05 19.66 -3.79
C GLY A 53 3.76 19.00 -4.29
N SER A 54 2.73 19.84 -4.47
CA SER A 54 1.41 19.49 -5.01
C SER A 54 0.71 18.29 -4.34
N PRO A 55 0.39 18.35 -3.04
CA PRO A 55 -0.30 17.28 -2.28
C PRO A 55 -1.57 16.76 -2.96
N GLU A 56 -2.27 17.61 -3.71
CA GLU A 56 -3.53 17.30 -4.37
C GLU A 56 -3.37 16.25 -5.47
N ARG A 57 -2.20 16.22 -6.14
CA ARG A 57 -1.86 15.25 -7.18
C ARG A 57 -1.54 13.87 -6.60
N TRP A 58 -1.23 13.80 -5.31
CA TRP A 58 -0.92 12.54 -4.65
C TRP A 58 -2.19 11.77 -4.31
N THR A 59 -2.18 10.48 -4.67
CA THR A 59 -3.22 9.52 -4.33
C THR A 59 -2.59 8.33 -3.62
N THR A 60 -3.36 7.61 -2.80
CA THR A 60 -2.90 6.38 -2.11
C THR A 60 -2.47 5.29 -3.09
N ARG A 61 -2.98 5.30 -4.33
CA ARG A 61 -2.53 4.41 -5.41
C ARG A 61 -1.06 4.67 -5.78
N LEU A 62 -0.64 5.94 -5.78
CA LEU A 62 0.74 6.32 -6.13
C LEU A 62 1.76 5.84 -5.09
N LEU A 63 1.36 5.70 -3.82
CA LEU A 63 2.21 5.09 -2.79
C LEU A 63 2.58 3.64 -3.13
N ARG A 64 1.66 2.88 -3.73
CA ARG A 64 1.96 1.52 -4.20
C ARG A 64 3.03 1.55 -5.30
N THR A 65 2.93 2.51 -6.20
CA THR A 65 3.90 2.68 -7.29
C THR A 65 5.26 3.16 -6.77
N SER A 66 5.31 4.13 -5.86
CA SER A 66 6.58 4.59 -5.27
C SER A 66 7.29 3.49 -4.48
N CYS A 67 6.54 2.65 -3.77
CA CYS A 67 7.06 1.47 -3.09
C CYS A 67 7.75 0.52 -4.09
N VAL A 68 7.09 0.20 -5.21
CA VAL A 68 7.68 -0.61 -6.28
C VAL A 68 8.96 0.00 -6.84
N SER A 69 8.97 1.32 -7.09
CA SER A 69 10.16 2.02 -7.58
C SER A 69 11.33 1.95 -6.59
N LEU A 70 11.07 2.14 -5.29
CA LEU A 70 12.09 2.00 -4.24
C LEU A 70 12.64 0.57 -4.17
N LEU A 71 11.77 -0.43 -4.14
CA LEU A 71 12.19 -1.84 -4.10
C LEU A 71 13.01 -2.22 -5.34
N SER A 72 12.63 -1.72 -6.51
CA SER A 72 13.38 -1.91 -7.74
C SER A 72 14.74 -1.22 -7.72
N ALA A 73 14.83 -0.01 -7.14
CA ALA A 73 16.09 0.71 -6.99
C ALA A 73 17.06 0.00 -6.02
N HIS A 74 16.52 -0.75 -5.04
CA HIS A 74 17.29 -1.63 -4.16
C HIS A 74 17.69 -2.97 -4.80
N GLY A 75 17.43 -3.16 -6.09
CA GLY A 75 17.84 -4.36 -6.83
C GLY A 75 16.99 -5.60 -6.54
N ILE A 76 15.79 -5.44 -5.95
CA ILE A 76 14.89 -6.56 -5.72
C ILE A 76 14.28 -6.99 -7.06
N PRO A 77 14.33 -8.29 -7.43
CA PRO A 77 13.75 -8.78 -8.67
C PRO A 77 12.25 -8.49 -8.79
N VAL A 78 11.79 -8.20 -10.00
CA VAL A 78 10.41 -7.79 -10.28
C VAL A 78 9.40 -8.88 -9.90
N GLU A 79 9.80 -10.15 -9.95
CA GLU A 79 9.00 -11.31 -9.56
C GLU A 79 8.72 -11.29 -8.06
N VAL A 80 9.74 -10.97 -7.24
CA VAL A 80 9.61 -10.85 -5.78
C VAL A 80 8.75 -9.64 -5.44
N ILE A 81 8.94 -8.51 -6.13
CA ILE A 81 8.12 -7.32 -5.95
C ILE A 81 6.66 -7.59 -6.34
N ALA A 82 6.41 -8.34 -7.42
CA ALA A 82 5.06 -8.68 -7.86
C ALA A 82 4.31 -9.55 -6.85
N LEU A 83 5.00 -10.48 -6.18
CA LEU A 83 4.45 -11.26 -5.06
C LEU A 83 4.14 -10.38 -3.85
N LEU A 84 5.08 -9.50 -3.46
CA LEU A 84 4.90 -8.59 -2.32
C LEU A 84 3.74 -7.61 -2.52
N VAL A 85 3.59 -7.11 -3.74
CA VAL A 85 2.53 -6.19 -4.14
C VAL A 85 1.25 -6.96 -4.50
N GLY A 86 1.18 -8.27 -4.24
CA GLY A 86 -0.05 -9.05 -4.41
C GLY A 86 -0.62 -9.00 -5.83
N ARG A 87 0.23 -8.92 -6.86
CA ARG A 87 -0.22 -9.18 -8.23
C ARG A 87 -0.52 -10.67 -8.31
N LYS A 88 -1.80 -10.99 -8.53
CA LYS A 88 -2.30 -12.37 -8.49
C LYS A 88 -1.74 -13.26 -9.61
N GLU A 89 -1.13 -12.68 -10.65
CA GLU A 89 -0.72 -13.43 -11.85
C GLU A 89 0.61 -12.88 -12.41
N LEU A 90 1.73 -13.49 -11.98
CA LEU A 90 2.95 -13.50 -12.78
C LEU A 90 2.72 -14.56 -13.87
N ARG A 91 2.33 -14.18 -15.09
CA ARG A 91 2.47 -15.09 -16.22
C ARG A 91 3.97 -15.20 -16.51
N PRO A 92 4.58 -16.39 -16.38
CA PRO A 92 5.93 -16.58 -16.86
C PRO A 92 5.90 -16.37 -18.37
N TRP A 93 6.73 -15.46 -18.88
CA TRP A 93 7.11 -15.49 -20.29
C TRP A 93 7.89 -16.80 -20.49
N THR A 94 7.19 -17.90 -20.75
CA THR A 94 7.84 -19.10 -21.26
C THR A 94 8.26 -18.77 -22.68
N ARG A 95 9.54 -18.41 -22.79
CA ARG A 95 10.35 -18.33 -24.00
C ARG A 95 9.91 -19.39 -25.02
N SER A 96 9.23 -18.93 -26.07
CA SER A 96 9.09 -19.67 -27.32
C SER A 96 10.47 -19.77 -27.96
N SER A 97 11.22 -20.83 -27.64
CA SER A 97 12.44 -21.18 -28.36
C SER A 97 12.31 -22.58 -28.92
N GLY A 98 12.29 -22.66 -30.26
CA GLY A 98 12.77 -23.81 -31.01
C GLY A 98 11.71 -24.75 -31.56
N ARG A 99 11.16 -24.41 -32.73
CA ARG A 99 10.88 -25.40 -33.79
C ARG A 99 10.84 -24.72 -35.16
N GLU A 100 12.01 -24.32 -35.64
CA GLU A 100 12.24 -24.14 -37.07
C GLU A 100 12.99 -25.39 -37.53
N ASP A 101 12.24 -26.47 -37.78
CA ASP A 101 12.77 -27.63 -38.48
C ASP A 101 12.49 -27.43 -39.97
N ARG A 102 13.56 -27.06 -40.67
CA ARG A 102 13.61 -26.95 -42.12
C ARG A 102 13.50 -28.36 -42.71
N ALA A 103 12.36 -28.68 -43.28
CA ALA A 103 12.23 -29.82 -44.18
C ALA A 103 11.38 -29.40 -45.38
N SER A 104 12.03 -29.23 -46.53
CA SER A 104 11.51 -29.68 -47.82
C SER A 104 12.67 -29.86 -48.80
N PRO A 105 12.74 -31.00 -49.52
CA PRO A 105 13.64 -31.19 -50.65
C PRO A 105 13.23 -30.38 -51.89
#